data_AF-A0A4P9W2W2-F1
#
_entry.id   AF-A0A4P9W2W2-F1
#
_cell.length_a   1.000
_cell.length_b   1.000
_cell.length_c   1.000
_cell.angle_alpha   90.00
_cell.angle_beta   90.00
_cell.angle_gamma   90.00
#
_symmetry.space_group_name_H-M   'P 1'
#
loop_
_entity.id
_entity.type
_entity.pdbx_description
1 polymer ?
#
loop_
_entity_poly.entity_id
_entity_poly.type
_entity_poly.pdbx_seq_one_letter_code
_entity_poly.pdbx_strand_id
1 'polypeptide(L)' 'LGKMFIINAPMLFTGVWALVKPLLDEVTVSKINILGSSYSAKLLETIDAECLPKTLGGACECKGGCDQADPGPWND' A
#
# COMPACT_ATOMS: atom_id res chain seq x y z
N LEU A 1 7.38 -9.21 -7.32
CA LEU A 1 6.55 -8.48 -6.32
C LEU A 1 7.11 -8.76 -4.92
N GLY A 2 7.38 -7.71 -4.13
CA GLY A 2 7.88 -7.81 -2.75
C GLY A 2 6.75 -7.80 -1.72
N LYS A 3 6.02 -6.68 -1.61
CA LYS A 3 4.75 -6.56 -0.89
C LYS A 3 3.75 -5.75 -1.72
N MET A 4 2.46 -5.99 -1.50
CA MET A 4 1.37 -5.26 -2.12
C MET A 4 0.31 -4.94 -1.07
N PHE A 5 -0.17 -3.70 -1.05
CA PHE A 5 -1.17 -3.23 -0.12
C PHE A 5 -2.36 -2.67 -0.90
N ILE A 6 -3.57 -3.12 -0.56
CA ILE A 6 -4.83 -2.57 -1.03
C ILE A 6 -5.49 -1.94 0.19
N ILE A 7 -5.63 -0.62 0.20
CA ILE A 7 -6.15 0.15 1.34
C ILE A 7 -7.56 0.67 1.06
N ASN A 8 -8.28 1.08 2.11
CA ASN A 8 -9.68 1.52 2.00
C ASN A 8 -10.59 0.46 1.35
N ALA A 9 -10.25 -0.82 1.51
CA ALA A 9 -10.99 -1.90 0.87
C ALA A 9 -12.32 -2.15 1.62
N PRO A 10 -13.48 -2.05 0.93
CA PRO A 10 -14.77 -2.37 1.54
C PRO A 10 -14.92 -3.88 1.75
N MET A 11 -15.85 -4.31 2.62
CA MET A 11 -16.09 -5.74 2.87
C MET A 11 -16.41 -6.54 1.60
N LEU A 12 -17.09 -5.92 0.63
CA LEU A 12 -17.36 -6.54 -0.68
C LEU A 12 -16.06 -6.95 -1.40
N PHE A 13 -14.99 -6.14 -1.29
CA PHE A 13 -13.70 -6.45 -1.90
C PHE A 13 -13.09 -7.72 -1.31
N THR A 14 -13.20 -7.92 0.00
CA THR A 14 -12.74 -9.15 0.68
C THR A 14 -13.50 -10.39 0.17
N GLY A 15 -14.80 -10.25 -0.09
CA GLY A 15 -15.62 -11.31 -0.67
C GLY A 15 -15.17 -11.67 -2.10
N VAL A 16 -14.99 -10.67 -2.96
CA VAL A 16 -14.47 -10.89 -4.33
C VAL A 16 -13.06 -11.48 -4.29
N TRP A 17 -12.20 -11.01 -3.39
CA TRP A 17 -10.85 -11.52 -3.24
C TRP A 17 -10.81 -13.01 -2.88
N ALA A 18 -11.76 -13.51 -2.08
CA ALA A 18 -11.88 -14.93 -1.78
C ALA A 18 -12.15 -15.80 -3.02
N LEU A 19 -12.83 -15.25 -4.04
CA LEU A 19 -13.09 -15.92 -5.31
C LEU A 19 -11.88 -15.84 -6.26
N VAL A 20 -11.06 -14.79 -6.14
CA VAL A 20 -9.87 -14.58 -6.98
C VAL A 20 -8.66 -15.37 -6.46
N LYS A 21 -8.52 -15.53 -5.13
CA LYS A 21 -7.39 -16.23 -4.49
C LYS A 21 -7.03 -17.59 -5.14
N PRO A 22 -8.00 -18.49 -5.45
CA PRO A 22 -7.68 -19.79 -6.04
C PRO A 22 -7.09 -19.73 -7.45
N LEU A 23 -7.20 -18.59 -8.13
CA LEU A 23 -6.67 -18.37 -9.48
C LEU A 23 -5.22 -17.86 -9.46
N LEU A 24 -4.67 -17.57 -8.27
CA LEU A 24 -3.34 -17.00 -8.08
C LEU A 24 -2.44 -17.98 -7.33
N ASP A 25 -1.14 -17.92 -7.59
CA ASP A 25 -0.17 -18.72 -6.86
C ASP A 25 -0.06 -18.24 -5.39
N GLU A 26 0.25 -19.17 -4.48
CA GLU A 26 0.32 -18.89 -3.04
C GLU A 26 1.40 -17.85 -2.70
N VAL A 27 2.49 -17.78 -3.47
CA VAL A 27 3.55 -16.80 -3.27
C VAL A 27 3.06 -15.39 -3.58
N THR A 28 2.21 -15.23 -4.60
CA THR A 28 1.54 -13.95 -4.90
C THR A 28 0.50 -13.62 -3.84
N VAL A 29 -0.36 -14.58 -3.46
CA VAL A 29 -1.40 -14.36 -2.44
C VAL A 29 -0.80 -13.94 -1.10
N SER A 30 0.32 -14.54 -0.67
CA SER A 30 0.99 -14.21 0.60
C SER A 30 1.57 -12.80 0.66
N LYS A 31 1.80 -12.15 -0.49
CA LYS A 31 2.35 -10.80 -0.58
C LYS A 31 1.28 -9.71 -0.59
N ILE A 32 0.02 -10.10 -0.75
CA ILE A 32 -1.11 -9.18 -0.90
C ILE A 32 -1.79 -8.96 0.45
N ASN A 33 -1.79 -7.71 0.89
CA ASN A 33 -2.38 -7.26 2.14
C ASN A 33 -3.58 -6.37 1.83
N ILE A 34 -4.78 -6.81 2.24
CA ILE A 34 -6.02 -6.04 2.07
C ILE A 34 -6.38 -5.41 3.40
N LEU A 35 -6.43 -4.09 3.43
CA LEU A 35 -6.62 -3.27 4.62
C LEU A 35 -7.88 -2.41 4.47
N GLY A 36 -8.59 -2.25 5.59
CA GLY A 36 -9.76 -1.37 5.68
C GLY A 36 -9.37 0.12 5.78
N SER A 37 -10.17 0.90 6.50
CA SER A 37 -9.93 2.34 6.71
C SER A 37 -8.79 2.65 7.69
N SER A 38 -8.49 1.75 8.62
CA SER A 38 -7.39 1.86 9.60
C SER A 38 -6.09 1.25 9.08
N TYR A 39 -5.65 1.65 7.88
CA TYR A 39 -4.51 1.05 7.17
C TYR A 39 -3.15 1.66 7.53
N SER A 40 -3.11 2.92 7.96
CA SER A 40 -1.88 3.72 8.08
C SER A 40 -0.83 3.07 8.98
N ALA A 41 -1.23 2.57 10.16
CA ALA A 41 -0.32 1.89 11.09
C ALA A 41 0.37 0.68 10.44
N LYS A 42 -0.35 -0.08 9.60
CA LYS A 42 0.20 -1.26 8.93
C LYS A 42 1.18 -0.89 7.82
N LEU A 43 0.96 0.24 7.14
CA LEU A 43 1.92 0.76 6.15
C LEU A 43 3.21 1.19 6.84
N LEU A 44 3.12 1.87 7.98
CA LEU A 44 4.27 2.37 8.75
C LEU A 44 5.14 1.27 9.36
N GLU A 45 4.64 0.04 9.47
CA GLU A 45 5.49 -1.12 9.83
C GLU A 45 6.47 -1.52 8.72
N THR A 46 6.23 -1.09 7.48
CA THR A 46 7.03 -1.48 6.31
C THR A 46 7.70 -0.28 5.62
N ILE A 47 7.09 0.89 5.70
CA ILE A 47 7.54 2.12 5.02
C ILE A 47 7.82 3.16 6.10
N ASP A 48 9.01 3.76 6.08
CA ASP A 48 9.33 4.84 6.99
C ASP A 48 8.38 6.01 6.82
N ALA A 49 8.03 6.67 7.93
CA ALA A 49 7.05 7.75 7.92
C ALA A 49 7.44 8.88 6.95
N GLU A 50 8.74 9.19 6.84
CA GLU A 50 9.27 10.24 5.95
C GLU A 50 9.18 9.88 4.47
N CYS A 51 9.04 8.59 4.14
CA CYS A 51 8.88 8.08 2.77
C CYS A 51 7.41 7.84 2.39
N LEU A 52 6.47 7.96 3.33
CA LEU A 52 5.05 7.77 3.10
C LEU A 52 4.32 9.13 3.01
N PRO A 53 3.55 9.42 1.94
CA PRO A 53 2.77 10.65 1.83
C PRO A 53 1.87 10.93 3.03
N LYS A 54 1.74 12.20 3.43
CA LYS A 54 0.80 12.62 4.49
C LYS A 54 -0.64 12.17 4.23
N THR A 55 -1.06 12.14 2.96
CA THR A 55 -2.39 11.66 2.55
C THR A 55 -2.64 10.18 2.85
N LEU A 56 -1.58 9.40 3.04
CA LEU A 56 -1.61 7.97 3.38
C LEU A 56 -1.23 7.71 4.84
N GLY A 57 -1.09 8.76 5.66
CA GLY A 57 -0.78 8.66 7.09
C GLY A 57 0.71 8.67 7.43
N GLY A 58 1.59 9.09 6.51
CA GLY A 58 3.00 9.35 6.80
C GLY A 58 3.31 10.83 7.05
N ALA A 59 4.56 11.21 6.83
CA ALA A 59 5.11 12.54 7.03
C ALA A 59 5.67 13.19 5.74
N CYS A 60 5.77 12.44 4.64
CA CYS A 60 6.33 12.92 3.39
C CYS A 60 5.48 14.05 2.78
N GLU A 61 6.14 15.14 2.38
CA GLU A 61 5.54 16.27 1.69
C GLU A 61 6.46 16.71 0.53
N CYS A 62 5.97 16.56 -0.69
CA CYS A 62 6.70 16.95 -1.90
C CYS A 62 6.25 18.33 -2.38
N LYS A 63 7.20 19.12 -2.91
CA LYS A 63 6.90 20.41 -3.54
C LYS A 63 6.03 20.17 -4.79
N GLY A 64 4.78 20.60 -4.74
CA GLY A 64 3.81 20.41 -5.84
C GLY A 64 2.98 19.12 -5.77
N GLY A 65 3.09 18.33 -4.69
CA GLY A 65 2.30 17.11 -4.47
C GLY A 65 3.12 15.83 -4.65
N CYS A 66 2.92 14.84 -3.77
CA CYS A 66 3.63 13.56 -3.84
C CYS A 66 3.23 12.68 -5.04
N ASP A 67 2.07 12.95 -5.64
CA ASP A 67 1.52 12.20 -6.78
C ASP A 67 2.16 12.55 -8.13
N GLN A 68 2.77 13.75 -8.23
CA GLN A 68 3.46 14.22 -9.43
C GLN A 68 4.98 14.30 -9.24
N ALA A 69 5.47 13.97 -8.04
CA ALA A 69 6.89 14.02 -7.72
C ALA A 69 7.54 12.65 -7.97
N ASP A 70 8.80 12.65 -8.43
CA ASP A 70 9.62 11.44 -8.59
C ASP A 70 10.86 11.45 -7.65
N PRO A 71 10.71 11.63 -6.32
CA PRO A 71 11.83 11.56 -5.39
C PRO A 71 12.19 10.10 -5.11
N GLY A 72 13.50 9.82 -5.03
CA GLY A 72 13.98 8.49 -4.67
C GLY A 72 15.50 8.36 -4.80
N PRO A 73 16.08 7.24 -4.34
CA PRO A 73 17.54 7.02 -4.32
C PRO A 73 18.21 7.02 -5.70
N TRP A 74 17.46 7.02 -6.79
CA TRP A 74 17.97 7.07 -8.17
C TRP A 74 18.26 8.50 -8.66
N ASN A 75 17.89 9.53 -7.89
CA ASN A 75 18.22 10.93 -8.17
C ASN A 75 19.46 11.43 -7.41
N ASP A 76 20.16 10.54 -6.70
CA ASP A 76 21.40 10.82 -5.99
C ASP A 76 22.65 10.57 -6.85
#